data_AF-A0A7K1ZL19-F1
#
_entry.id   AF-A0A7K1ZL19-F1
#
_cell.length_a   1.000
_cell.length_b   1.000
_cell.length_c   1.000
_cell.angle_alpha   90.00
_cell.angle_beta   90.00
_cell.angle_gamma   90.00
#
_symmetry.space_group_name_H-M   'P 1'
#
loop_
_entity.id
_entity.type
_entity.pdbx_description
1 polymer ?
#
loop_
_entity_poly.entity_id
_entity_poly.type
_entity_poly.pdbx_seq_one_letter_code
_entity_poly.pdbx_strand_id
1 'polypeptide(L)'
;MPFRLIVYTFLVLQLSCSNPAEPDRENYISLDNLESLRVEKENWCTPYDRSEYSSNRVVEQTIVDRQGGAFSPYDGTCFTSLRQSDIEHIVAVSEAHSSGMCGRNQEAKKEFAADYLNLTLATPSLNRHQKIAYDFAEWQPPQNGCWYAWRIVEVKKKYNLSVDLAEKNTMRQFLMNCKDVKMKTPSCN
;
A
#
# COMPACT_ATOMS: atom_id res chain seq x y z
N MET A 1 50.04 -31.19 54.42
CA MET A 1 49.09 -30.07 54.32
C MET A 1 48.87 -29.77 52.84
N PRO A 2 47.76 -30.17 52.21
CA PRO A 2 47.55 -29.94 50.78
C PRO A 2 46.87 -28.59 50.52
N PHE A 3 47.49 -27.81 49.63
CA PHE A 3 46.94 -26.57 49.06
C PHE A 3 45.71 -26.89 48.19
N ARG A 4 44.57 -26.24 48.47
CA ARG A 4 43.40 -26.23 47.58
C ARG A 4 43.53 -25.10 46.58
N LEU A 5 43.66 -25.45 45.30
CA LEU A 5 43.58 -24.52 44.17
C LEU A 5 42.11 -24.13 43.97
N ILE A 6 41.77 -22.85 44.13
CA ILE A 6 40.43 -22.32 43.81
C ILE A 6 40.45 -21.91 42.33
N VAL A 7 39.75 -22.66 41.49
CA VAL A 7 39.53 -22.31 40.08
C VAL A 7 38.35 -21.34 40.04
N TYR A 8 38.60 -20.07 39.71
CA TYR A 8 37.56 -19.09 39.45
C TYR A 8 36.99 -19.32 38.05
N THR A 9 35.80 -19.90 37.98
CA THR A 9 35.02 -19.97 36.73
C THR A 9 34.41 -18.59 36.48
N PHE A 10 34.95 -17.84 35.51
CA PHE A 10 34.34 -16.61 35.03
C PHE A 10 33.06 -16.97 34.24
N LEU A 11 31.90 -16.65 34.82
CA LEU A 11 30.61 -16.73 34.16
C LEU A 11 30.51 -15.57 33.16
N VAL A 12 30.71 -15.86 31.87
CA VAL A 12 30.45 -14.88 30.80
C VAL A 12 28.93 -14.75 30.66
N LEU A 13 28.36 -13.68 31.21
CA LEU A 13 26.98 -13.29 30.89
C LEU A 13 26.92 -12.92 29.39
N GLN A 14 26.42 -13.84 28.58
CA GLN A 14 25.98 -13.50 27.23
C GLN A 14 24.71 -12.66 27.34
N LEU A 15 24.87 -11.34 27.24
CA LEU A 15 23.79 -10.43 26.90
C LEU A 15 23.34 -10.79 25.47
N SER A 16 22.26 -11.55 25.36
CA SER A 16 21.57 -11.77 24.10
C SER A 16 20.90 -10.46 23.68
N CYS A 17 21.61 -9.65 22.89
CA CYS A 17 20.99 -8.61 22.09
C CYS A 17 19.95 -9.28 21.20
N SER A 18 18.67 -9.07 21.50
CA SER A 18 17.60 -9.46 20.59
C SER A 18 17.76 -8.61 19.34
N ASN A 19 18.27 -9.19 18.25
CA ASN A 19 18.30 -8.48 16.97
C ASN A 19 16.85 -8.07 16.64
N PRO A 20 16.58 -6.79 16.34
CA PRO A 20 15.28 -6.43 15.79
C PRO A 20 15.06 -7.30 14.54
N ALA A 21 13.86 -7.87 14.40
CA ALA A 21 13.53 -8.66 13.23
C ALA A 21 13.90 -7.86 11.97
N GLU A 22 14.75 -8.41 11.11
CA GLU A 22 15.11 -7.77 9.84
C GLU A 22 13.82 -7.49 9.05
N PRO A 23 13.63 -6.27 8.52
CA PRO A 23 12.47 -5.96 7.71
C PRO A 23 12.40 -6.90 6.49
N ASP A 24 11.19 -7.31 6.09
CA ASP A 24 10.98 -8.17 4.93
C ASP A 24 11.66 -7.56 3.69
N ARG A 25 12.27 -8.39 2.83
CA ARG A 25 12.97 -7.97 1.58
C ARG A 25 12.07 -7.08 0.72
N GLU A 26 10.77 -7.36 0.70
CA GLU A 26 9.79 -6.57 -0.03
C GLU A 26 9.66 -5.13 0.50
N ASN A 27 9.84 -4.90 1.80
CA ASN A 27 9.83 -3.56 2.37
C ASN A 27 11.05 -2.74 1.92
N TYR A 28 12.24 -3.37 1.88
CA TYR A 28 13.44 -2.71 1.35
C TYR A 28 13.27 -2.32 -0.13
N ILE A 29 12.73 -3.23 -0.95
CA ILE A 29 12.41 -2.94 -2.36
C ILE A 29 11.39 -1.79 -2.46
N SER A 30 10.42 -1.72 -1.54
CA SER A 30 9.44 -0.63 -1.51
C SER A 30 10.08 0.74 -1.28
N LEU A 31 11.02 0.84 -0.34
CA LEU A 31 11.75 2.08 -0.07
C LEU A 31 12.60 2.50 -1.27
N ASP A 32 13.34 1.57 -1.88
CA ASP A 32 14.12 1.85 -3.09
C ASP A 32 13.21 2.31 -4.25
N ASN A 33 12.05 1.68 -4.41
CA ASN A 33 11.07 2.06 -5.42
C ASN A 33 10.49 3.45 -5.14
N LEU A 34 10.15 3.76 -3.90
CA LEU A 34 9.70 5.09 -3.49
C LEU A 34 10.76 6.16 -3.78
N GLU A 35 12.02 5.88 -3.50
CA GLU A 35 13.10 6.83 -3.76
C GLU A 35 13.30 7.10 -5.26
N SER A 36 12.98 6.12 -6.12
CA SER A 36 13.02 6.26 -7.58
C SER A 36 11.88 7.06 -8.19
N LEU A 37 10.78 7.32 -7.45
CA LEU A 37 9.64 8.08 -7.98
C LEU A 37 9.99 9.55 -8.20
N ARG A 38 9.49 10.13 -9.30
CA ARG A 38 9.62 11.56 -9.59
C ARG A 38 8.85 12.37 -8.55
N VAL A 39 9.51 13.37 -7.97
CA VAL A 39 8.88 14.29 -7.01
C VAL A 39 8.41 15.53 -7.75
N GLU A 40 7.09 15.68 -7.90
CA GLU A 40 6.47 16.79 -8.62
C GLU A 40 5.23 17.26 -7.86
N LYS A 41 4.95 18.56 -7.91
CA LYS A 41 3.66 19.07 -7.43
C LYS A 41 2.56 18.54 -8.35
N GLU A 42 1.41 18.20 -7.76
CA GLU A 42 0.20 17.88 -8.50
C GLU A 42 -0.05 18.86 -9.66
N ASN A 43 -0.29 18.30 -10.85
CA ASN A 43 -0.46 19.04 -12.08
C ASN A 43 -1.63 18.49 -12.91
N TRP A 44 -2.72 19.26 -12.96
CA TRP A 44 -3.92 18.95 -13.73
C TRP A 44 -3.75 19.42 -15.18
N CYS A 45 -2.94 18.70 -15.95
CA CYS A 45 -2.57 19.12 -17.30
C CYS A 45 -3.72 19.10 -18.33
N THR A 46 -4.85 18.48 -17.98
CA THR A 46 -6.13 18.52 -18.71
C THR A 46 -7.29 18.64 -17.71
N PRO A 47 -8.47 19.11 -18.12
CA PRO A 47 -9.68 18.96 -17.30
C PRO A 47 -9.92 17.49 -16.97
N TYR A 48 -10.27 17.21 -15.71
CA TYR A 48 -10.56 15.85 -15.28
C TYR A 48 -11.94 15.39 -15.77
N ASP A 49 -11.96 14.25 -16.45
CA ASP A 49 -13.19 13.52 -16.76
C ASP A 49 -13.04 12.06 -16.34
N ARG A 50 -13.89 11.62 -15.40
CA ARG A 50 -13.92 10.23 -14.92
C ARG A 50 -14.23 9.23 -16.03
N SER A 51 -14.95 9.64 -17.08
CA SER A 51 -15.34 8.76 -18.19
C SER A 51 -14.13 8.21 -18.96
N GLU A 52 -12.99 8.92 -18.91
CA GLU A 52 -11.72 8.51 -19.52
C GLU A 52 -11.12 7.25 -18.86
N TYR A 53 -11.56 6.95 -17.64
CA TYR A 53 -11.09 5.83 -16.82
C TYR A 53 -12.10 4.67 -16.80
N SER A 54 -13.09 4.68 -17.69
CA SER A 54 -14.09 3.61 -17.76
C SER A 54 -13.52 2.34 -18.43
N SER A 55 -13.70 1.19 -17.77
CA SER A 55 -13.36 -0.13 -18.31
C SER A 55 -14.57 -1.05 -18.25
N ASN A 56 -14.80 -1.81 -19.32
CA ASN A 56 -15.90 -2.77 -19.42
C ASN A 56 -15.55 -4.13 -18.77
N ARG A 57 -14.44 -4.23 -18.03
CA ARG A 57 -14.00 -5.49 -17.43
C ARG A 57 -14.76 -5.76 -16.14
N VAL A 58 -15.32 -6.98 -16.03
CA VAL A 58 -15.84 -7.51 -14.76
C VAL A 58 -14.65 -7.94 -13.92
N VAL A 59 -14.41 -7.26 -12.81
CA VAL A 59 -13.20 -7.43 -11.99
C VAL A 59 -13.46 -7.94 -10.58
N GLU A 60 -14.71 -7.84 -10.08
CA GLU A 60 -15.03 -8.09 -8.66
C GLU A 60 -14.59 -9.49 -8.18
N GLN A 61 -15.00 -10.55 -8.88
CA GLN A 61 -14.65 -11.90 -8.47
C GLN A 61 -13.13 -12.14 -8.52
N THR A 62 -12.45 -11.61 -9.53
CA THR A 62 -10.99 -11.72 -9.62
C THR A 62 -10.29 -10.97 -8.49
N ILE A 63 -10.85 -9.84 -8.03
CA ILE A 63 -10.35 -9.12 -6.84
C ILE A 63 -10.49 -10.02 -5.61
N VAL A 64 -11.66 -10.62 -5.39
CA VAL A 64 -11.93 -11.56 -4.28
C VAL A 64 -10.91 -12.71 -4.28
N ASP A 65 -10.71 -13.35 -5.44
CA ASP A 65 -9.81 -14.49 -5.57
C ASP A 65 -8.35 -14.10 -5.30
N ARG A 66 -7.91 -12.92 -5.78
CA ARG A 66 -6.54 -12.43 -5.60
C ARG A 66 -6.25 -11.96 -4.18
N GLN A 67 -7.23 -11.38 -3.50
CA GLN A 67 -7.06 -10.87 -2.14
C GLN A 67 -7.32 -11.94 -1.07
N GLY A 68 -7.91 -13.08 -1.46
CA GLY A 68 -8.14 -14.24 -0.59
C GLY A 68 -9.45 -14.19 0.19
N GLY A 69 -10.47 -13.47 -0.31
CA GLY A 69 -11.80 -13.39 0.32
C GLY A 69 -12.53 -12.10 0.01
N ALA A 70 -13.82 -12.02 0.35
CA ALA A 70 -14.62 -10.82 0.18
C ALA A 70 -14.56 -9.95 1.45
N PHE A 71 -13.60 -9.04 1.52
CA PHE A 71 -13.43 -8.11 2.65
C PHE A 71 -12.78 -6.81 2.20
N SER A 72 -12.90 -5.75 2.99
CA SER A 72 -12.12 -4.53 2.79
C SER A 72 -10.77 -4.64 3.49
N PRO A 73 -9.63 -4.52 2.77
CA PRO A 73 -8.32 -4.51 3.43
C PRO A 73 -8.11 -3.30 4.34
N TYR A 74 -8.89 -2.23 4.18
CA TYR A 74 -8.71 -1.00 4.94
C TYR A 74 -9.20 -1.09 6.37
N ASP A 75 -10.31 -1.79 6.62
CA ASP A 75 -10.92 -1.92 7.94
C ASP A 75 -11.17 -3.37 8.39
N GLY A 76 -10.85 -4.35 7.54
CA GLY A 76 -11.06 -5.77 7.81
C GLY A 76 -12.52 -6.22 7.76
N THR A 77 -13.44 -5.38 7.29
CA THR A 77 -14.87 -5.72 7.20
C THR A 77 -15.07 -6.82 6.16
N CYS A 78 -15.60 -7.96 6.58
CA CYS A 78 -16.03 -9.05 5.70
C CYS A 78 -17.39 -8.74 5.07
N PHE A 79 -17.55 -9.08 3.79
CA PHE A 79 -18.77 -8.91 3.04
C PHE A 79 -19.45 -10.26 2.81
N THR A 80 -20.72 -10.37 3.18
CA THR A 80 -21.54 -11.55 2.85
C THR A 80 -22.09 -11.48 1.42
N SER A 81 -22.02 -10.31 0.81
CA SER A 81 -22.37 -10.05 -0.59
C SER A 81 -21.54 -8.91 -1.13
N LEU A 82 -21.05 -9.03 -2.37
CA LEU A 82 -20.25 -7.98 -3.02
C LEU A 82 -21.03 -6.67 -3.21
N ARG A 83 -22.37 -6.71 -3.16
CA ARG A 83 -23.22 -5.51 -3.15
C ARG A 83 -23.03 -4.61 -1.92
N GLN A 84 -22.40 -5.12 -0.86
CA GLN A 84 -22.06 -4.37 0.35
C GLN A 84 -20.74 -3.61 0.21
N SER A 85 -19.97 -3.89 -0.84
CA SER A 85 -18.64 -3.33 -1.08
C SER A 85 -18.62 -2.40 -2.29
N ASP A 86 -17.62 -1.53 -2.34
CA ASP A 86 -17.19 -0.85 -3.57
C ASP A 86 -15.94 -1.51 -4.13
N ILE A 87 -15.83 -1.53 -5.46
CA ILE A 87 -14.53 -1.65 -6.12
C ILE A 87 -13.80 -0.32 -5.93
N GLU A 88 -12.59 -0.39 -5.39
CA GLU A 88 -11.81 0.77 -5.01
C GLU A 88 -10.47 0.81 -5.74
N HIS A 89 -10.07 2.02 -6.16
CA HIS A 89 -8.77 2.30 -6.74
C HIS A 89 -7.80 2.79 -5.65
N ILE A 90 -6.84 1.94 -5.27
CA ILE A 90 -5.85 2.20 -4.21
C ILE A 90 -5.21 3.57 -4.40
N VAL A 91 -4.72 3.83 -5.61
CA VAL A 91 -4.36 5.12 -6.16
C VAL A 91 -5.58 5.62 -6.94
N ALA A 92 -6.29 6.61 -6.40
CA ALA A 92 -7.55 7.08 -6.96
C ALA A 92 -7.35 7.62 -8.39
N VAL A 93 -8.31 7.39 -9.30
CA VAL A 93 -8.21 7.86 -10.69
C VAL A 93 -8.01 9.38 -10.82
N SER A 94 -8.54 10.14 -9.87
CA SER A 94 -8.42 11.61 -9.81
C SER A 94 -7.04 12.04 -9.32
N GLU A 95 -6.48 11.37 -8.30
CA GLU A 95 -5.10 11.57 -7.87
C GLU A 95 -4.13 11.17 -9.01
N ALA A 96 -4.39 10.06 -9.69
CA ALA A 96 -3.50 9.62 -10.75
C ALA A 96 -3.48 10.65 -11.89
N HIS A 97 -4.62 11.31 -12.13
CA HIS A 97 -4.74 12.40 -13.09
C HIS A 97 -3.80 13.56 -12.76
N SER A 98 -3.80 14.03 -11.51
CA SER A 98 -2.91 15.10 -11.03
C SER A 98 -1.45 14.65 -10.93
N SER A 99 -1.19 13.36 -10.79
CA SER A 99 0.15 12.76 -10.74
C SER A 99 0.72 12.35 -12.11
N GLY A 100 0.14 12.86 -13.21
CA GLY A 100 0.68 12.73 -14.57
C GLY A 100 -0.09 11.83 -15.52
N MET A 101 -1.16 11.16 -15.06
CA MET A 101 -2.04 10.38 -15.94
C MET A 101 -2.84 11.29 -16.89
N CYS A 102 -3.02 12.58 -16.57
CA CYS A 102 -3.66 13.57 -17.45
C CYS A 102 -3.03 13.61 -18.85
N GLY A 103 -1.70 13.45 -18.95
CA GLY A 103 -0.95 13.50 -20.22
C GLY A 103 -0.86 12.16 -20.95
N ARG A 104 -1.53 11.11 -20.45
CA ARG A 104 -1.51 9.77 -21.04
C ARG A 104 -2.67 9.58 -22.01
N ASN A 105 -2.50 8.68 -22.97
CA ASN A 105 -3.57 8.34 -23.91
C ASN A 105 -4.70 7.54 -23.21
N GLN A 106 -5.83 7.42 -23.92
CA GLN A 106 -7.03 6.77 -23.41
C GLN A 106 -6.78 5.30 -23.03
N GLU A 107 -5.98 4.58 -23.81
CA GLU A 107 -5.65 3.18 -23.57
C GLU A 107 -4.93 2.99 -22.23
N ALA A 108 -3.95 3.85 -21.93
CA ALA A 108 -3.24 3.82 -20.66
C ALA A 108 -4.17 4.14 -19.47
N LYS A 109 -5.09 5.10 -19.63
CA LYS A 109 -6.10 5.43 -18.60
C LYS A 109 -7.03 4.25 -18.31
N LYS A 110 -7.47 3.53 -19.35
CA LYS A 110 -8.28 2.31 -19.24
C LYS A 110 -7.51 1.15 -18.62
N GLU A 111 -6.23 0.99 -18.96
CA GLU A 111 -5.37 -0.03 -18.36
C GLU A 111 -5.20 0.23 -16.86
N PHE A 112 -4.87 1.46 -16.47
CA PHE A 112 -4.77 1.88 -15.07
C PHE A 112 -6.04 1.59 -14.28
N ALA A 113 -7.19 1.94 -14.84
CA ALA A 113 -8.47 1.77 -14.17
C ALA A 113 -8.89 0.30 -13.99
N ALA A 114 -8.30 -0.62 -14.76
CA ALA A 114 -8.63 -2.05 -14.75
C ALA A 114 -7.52 -2.93 -14.15
N ASP A 115 -6.47 -2.34 -13.60
CA ASP A 115 -5.32 -3.07 -13.10
C ASP A 115 -5.57 -3.61 -11.68
N TYR A 116 -5.48 -4.94 -11.51
CA TYR A 116 -5.57 -5.59 -10.21
C TYR A 116 -4.43 -5.19 -9.24
N LEU A 117 -3.35 -4.58 -9.74
CA LEU A 117 -2.37 -3.93 -8.87
C LEU A 117 -2.99 -2.74 -8.11
N ASN A 118 -3.92 -2.02 -8.75
CA ASN A 118 -4.56 -0.82 -8.24
C ASN A 118 -6.01 -1.03 -7.75
N LEU A 119 -6.55 -2.25 -7.82
CA LEU A 119 -7.94 -2.54 -7.46
C LEU A 119 -8.06 -3.40 -6.19
N THR A 120 -8.98 -3.02 -5.31
CA THR A 120 -9.40 -3.83 -4.14
C THR A 120 -10.89 -3.63 -3.82
N LEU A 121 -11.39 -4.26 -2.76
CA LEU A 121 -12.70 -3.99 -2.20
C LEU A 121 -12.60 -3.01 -1.04
N ALA A 122 -13.59 -2.13 -0.89
CA ALA A 122 -13.68 -1.22 0.23
C ALA A 122 -15.10 -1.12 0.79
N THR A 123 -15.20 -0.86 2.10
CA THR A 123 -16.46 -0.44 2.69
C THR A 123 -16.89 0.89 2.05
N PRO A 124 -18.14 1.04 1.56
CA PRO A 124 -18.58 2.25 0.86
C PRO A 124 -18.33 3.55 1.63
N SER A 125 -18.50 3.53 2.96
CA SER A 125 -18.26 4.72 3.79
C SER A 125 -16.79 5.16 3.79
N LEU A 126 -15.84 4.23 3.77
CA LEU A 126 -14.41 4.56 3.72
C LEU A 126 -14.05 5.12 2.35
N ASN A 127 -14.42 4.40 1.29
CA ASN A 127 -14.11 4.77 -0.09
C ASN A 127 -14.68 6.14 -0.46
N ARG A 128 -15.97 6.37 -0.19
CA ARG A 128 -16.71 7.54 -0.70
C ARG A 128 -16.60 8.79 0.17
N HIS A 129 -16.21 8.67 1.43
CA HIS A 129 -16.27 9.79 2.38
C HIS A 129 -15.00 10.03 3.22
N GLN A 130 -14.12 9.03 3.34
CA GLN A 130 -12.88 9.19 4.10
C GLN A 130 -11.67 9.25 3.17
N LYS A 131 -11.49 8.22 2.33
CA LYS A 131 -10.38 8.15 1.38
C LYS A 131 -10.57 9.10 0.19
N ILE A 132 -11.75 9.08 -0.44
CA ILE A 132 -12.06 9.90 -1.62
C ILE A 132 -10.95 9.84 -2.71
N ALA A 133 -10.41 11.00 -3.11
CA ALA A 133 -9.28 11.13 -4.02
C ALA A 133 -7.97 11.50 -3.31
N TYR A 134 -7.89 11.29 -1.99
CA TYR A 134 -6.72 11.67 -1.21
C TYR A 134 -5.50 10.79 -1.51
N ASP A 135 -4.34 11.43 -1.43
CA ASP A 135 -3.05 10.75 -1.49
C ASP A 135 -2.68 10.10 -0.14
N PHE A 136 -1.48 9.50 -0.06
CA PHE A 136 -1.04 8.84 1.17
C PHE A 136 -0.79 9.80 2.34
N ALA A 137 -0.45 11.07 2.10
CA ALA A 137 -0.27 12.06 3.17
C ALA A 137 -1.61 12.51 3.76
N GLU A 138 -2.65 12.56 2.93
CA GLU A 138 -3.99 13.01 3.31
C GLU A 138 -4.84 11.91 3.95
N TRP A 139 -4.67 10.64 3.57
CA TRP A 139 -5.41 9.52 4.15
C TRP A 139 -4.58 8.22 4.24
N GLN A 140 -4.63 7.58 5.41
CA GLN A 140 -4.12 6.21 5.60
C GLN A 140 -5.20 5.30 6.19
N PRO A 141 -5.26 4.02 5.80
CA PRO A 141 -6.27 3.10 6.32
C PRO A 141 -5.97 2.70 7.77
N PRO A 142 -7.02 2.42 8.58
CA PRO A 142 -6.84 1.98 9.96
C PRO A 142 -6.20 0.58 10.08
N GLN A 143 -6.30 -0.26 9.04
CA GLN A 143 -5.61 -1.54 8.92
C GLN A 143 -4.81 -1.61 7.61
N ASN A 144 -3.83 -2.51 7.55
CA ASN A 144 -3.02 -2.77 6.36
C ASN A 144 -2.29 -1.54 5.76
N GLY A 145 -1.95 -0.54 6.56
CA GLY A 145 -1.24 0.66 6.10
C GLY A 145 0.08 0.37 5.37
N CYS A 146 0.85 -0.64 5.81
CA CYS A 146 2.11 -1.01 5.15
C CYS A 146 1.90 -1.61 3.76
N TRP A 147 0.89 -2.47 3.62
CA TRP A 147 0.48 -3.00 2.33
C TRP A 147 -0.06 -1.89 1.42
N TYR A 148 -0.83 -0.96 1.97
CA TYR A 148 -1.40 0.16 1.22
C TYR A 148 -0.31 1.09 0.68
N ALA A 149 0.64 1.51 1.53
CA ALA A 149 1.81 2.30 1.13
C ALA A 149 2.62 1.59 0.04
N TRP A 150 2.91 0.30 0.23
CA TRP A 150 3.62 -0.50 -0.78
C TRP A 150 2.86 -0.55 -2.11
N ARG A 151 1.54 -0.77 -2.09
CA ARG A 151 0.73 -0.80 -3.32
C ARG A 151 0.73 0.54 -4.04
N ILE A 152 0.65 1.66 -3.33
CA ILE A 152 0.77 2.99 -3.95
C ILE A 152 2.11 3.12 -4.68
N VAL A 153 3.22 2.75 -4.03
CA VAL A 153 4.56 2.79 -4.65
C VAL A 153 4.60 1.95 -5.92
N GLU A 154 4.12 0.70 -5.87
CA GLU A 154 4.14 -0.19 -7.03
C GLU A 154 3.26 0.33 -8.19
N VAL A 155 2.07 0.85 -7.89
CA VAL A 155 1.18 1.45 -8.90
C VAL A 155 1.83 2.68 -9.51
N LYS A 156 2.31 3.63 -8.69
CA LYS A 156 2.96 4.86 -9.19
C LYS A 156 4.18 4.55 -10.03
N LYS A 157 5.00 3.58 -9.61
CA LYS A 157 6.16 3.12 -10.39
C LYS A 157 5.74 2.50 -11.73
N LYS A 158 4.77 1.59 -11.74
CA LYS A 158 4.30 0.93 -12.98
C LYS A 158 3.80 1.93 -14.02
N TYR A 159 3.07 2.96 -13.57
CA TYR A 159 2.46 3.95 -14.45
C TYR A 159 3.29 5.23 -14.63
N ASN A 160 4.50 5.29 -14.05
CA ASN A 160 5.38 6.46 -14.06
C ASN A 160 4.69 7.74 -13.54
N LEU A 161 3.85 7.57 -12.52
CA LEU A 161 3.19 8.68 -11.82
C LEU A 161 4.18 9.36 -10.88
N SER A 162 4.02 10.66 -10.69
CA SER A 162 4.75 11.40 -9.68
C SER A 162 4.17 11.16 -8.29
N VAL A 163 4.98 11.49 -7.30
CA VAL A 163 4.59 11.63 -5.89
C VAL A 163 4.88 13.09 -5.52
N ASP A 164 4.03 13.72 -4.71
CA ASP A 164 4.41 15.04 -4.20
C ASP A 164 5.37 14.95 -3.01
N LEU A 165 5.91 16.08 -2.55
CA LEU A 165 6.90 16.07 -1.48
C LEU A 165 6.29 15.67 -0.12
N ALA A 166 5.05 16.04 0.16
CA ALA A 166 4.38 15.68 1.41
C ALA A 166 4.04 14.19 1.42
N GLU A 167 3.50 13.69 0.31
CA GLU A 167 3.18 12.28 0.10
C GLU A 167 4.45 11.41 0.21
N LYS A 168 5.54 11.76 -0.48
CA LYS A 168 6.80 11.00 -0.44
C LYS A 168 7.38 10.94 0.97
N ASN A 169 7.41 12.07 1.68
CA ASN A 169 7.97 12.12 3.03
C ASN A 169 7.14 11.30 4.02
N THR A 170 5.81 11.44 3.97
CA THR A 170 4.89 10.70 4.83
C THR A 170 5.00 9.20 4.57
N MET A 171 4.95 8.80 3.30
CA MET A 171 5.05 7.39 2.91
C MET A 171 6.41 6.78 3.25
N ARG A 172 7.51 7.53 3.10
CA ARG A 172 8.85 7.07 3.52
C ARG A 172 8.93 6.83 5.01
N GLN A 173 8.47 7.78 5.83
CA GLN A 173 8.44 7.62 7.29
C GLN A 173 7.57 6.44 7.70
N PHE A 174 6.44 6.24 7.01
CA PHE A 174 5.55 5.13 7.28
C PHE A 174 6.21 3.78 6.96
N LEU A 175 6.78 3.61 5.77
CA LEU A 175 7.44 2.37 5.33
C LEU A 175 8.67 2.01 6.18
N MET A 176 9.41 2.98 6.69
CA MET A 176 10.51 2.75 7.64
C MET A 176 10.06 2.06 8.94
N ASN A 177 8.79 2.22 9.32
CA ASN A 177 8.20 1.59 10.51
C ASN A 177 7.49 0.27 10.20
N CYS A 178 7.45 -0.15 8.93
CA CYS A 178 6.83 -1.40 8.51
C CYS A 178 7.76 -2.59 8.76
N LYS A 179 7.20 -3.66 9.35
CA LYS A 179 7.90 -4.95 9.51
C LYS A 179 7.81 -5.78 8.24
N ASP A 180 6.64 -5.79 7.62
CA ASP A 180 6.33 -6.41 6.34
C ASP A 180 5.28 -5.54 5.60
N VAL A 181 5.11 -5.81 4.32
CA VAL A 181 4.12 -5.15 3.44
C VAL A 181 3.02 -6.10 3.00
N LYS A 182 2.91 -7.26 3.67
CA LYS A 182 1.92 -8.27 3.33
C LYS A 182 0.55 -7.83 3.83
N MET A 183 -0.45 -7.97 2.98
CA MET A 183 -1.83 -7.70 3.36
C MET A 183 -2.28 -8.74 4.38
N LYS A 184 -2.75 -8.29 5.55
CA LYS A 184 -3.41 -9.14 6.53
C LYS A 184 -4.84 -9.39 6.08
N THR A 185 -5.23 -10.67 6.07
CA THR A 185 -6.57 -11.10 5.72
C THR A 185 -7.36 -11.46 6.98
N PRO A 186 -8.60 -10.98 7.14
CA PRO A 186 -9.47 -11.43 8.21
C PRO A 186 -9.99 -12.84 7.91
N SER A 187 -10.41 -13.56 8.95
CA SER A 187 -11.17 -14.80 8.78
C SER A 187 -12.63 -14.48 8.48
N CYS A 188 -12.97 -14.37 7.20
CA CYS A 188 -14.34 -14.25 6.75
C CYS A 188 -14.98 -15.63 6.66
N ASN A 189 -15.97 -15.89 7.52
CA ASN A 189 -16.76 -17.12 7.53
C ASN A 189 -17.90 -17.07 6.51
#